data_AF-A0A0N5C8N1-F1
#
_entry.id   AF-A0A0N5C8N1-F1
#
_cell.length_a   1.000
_cell.length_b   1.000
_cell.length_c   1.000
_cell.angle_alpha   90.00
_cell.angle_beta   90.00
_cell.angle_gamma   90.00
#
_symmetry.space_group_name_H-M   'P 1'
#
loop_
_entity.id
_entity.type
_entity.pdbx_description
1 polymer ?
#
loop_
_entity_poly.entity_id
_entity_poly.type
_entity_poly.pdbx_seq_one_letter_code
_entity_poly.pdbx_strand_id
1 'polypeptide(L)'
;MKFINIFVLILLTLVKYIKSNCESMANGGYCQNPLYQKIMCQNCPKECSKYCIIPSPDPSCHDIASNCESMKELCNNPTYKPLMSKKCPSTCDTCPGKTTTTKSPSTTTSSSTTTSPSTTTTSKPTKN
;
A
#
# COMPACT_ATOMS: atom_id res chain seq x y z
N MET A 1 1.64 13.55 54.50
CA MET A 1 2.71 12.64 54.00
C MET A 1 2.19 11.24 53.63
N LYS A 2 1.34 10.58 54.44
CA LYS A 2 0.77 9.25 54.10
C LYS A 2 -0.09 9.22 52.82
N PHE A 3 -0.95 10.24 52.61
CA PHE A 3 -1.82 10.34 51.42
C PHE A 3 -1.06 10.57 50.11
N ILE A 4 0.04 11.33 50.16
CA ILE A 4 0.93 11.54 49.00
C ILE A 4 1.54 10.21 48.55
N ASN A 5 1.99 9.37 49.50
CA ASN A 5 2.55 8.05 49.17
C ASN A 5 1.50 7.10 48.58
N ILE A 6 0.25 7.16 49.07
CA ILE A 6 -0.87 6.36 48.52
C ILE A 6 -1.21 6.83 47.10
N PHE A 7 -1.30 8.14 46.87
CA PHE A 7 -1.62 8.69 45.55
C PHE A 7 -0.52 8.39 44.52
N VAL A 8 0.74 8.45 44.94
CA VAL A 8 1.89 8.03 44.13
C VAL A 8 1.82 6.54 43.81
N LEU A 9 1.49 5.67 44.77
CA LEU A 9 1.33 4.24 44.51
C LEU A 9 0.18 3.95 43.53
N ILE A 10 -0.95 4.64 43.66
CA ILE A 10 -2.10 4.50 42.75
C ILE A 10 -1.75 4.99 41.34
N LEU A 11 -1.07 6.13 41.20
CA LEU A 11 -0.58 6.60 39.90
C LEU A 11 0.42 5.61 39.27
N LEU A 12 1.33 5.04 40.07
CA LEU A 12 2.30 4.06 39.60
C LEU A 12 1.65 2.73 39.18
N THR A 13 0.59 2.28 39.85
CA THR A 13 -0.12 1.06 39.46
C THR A 13 -0.97 1.26 38.22
N LEU A 14 -1.61 2.42 38.05
CA LEU A 14 -2.38 2.76 36.85
C LEU A 14 -1.50 2.83 35.60
N VAL A 15 -0.31 3.46 35.70
CA VAL A 15 0.65 3.52 34.60
C VAL A 15 1.15 2.11 34.21
N LYS A 16 1.35 1.23 35.19
CA LYS A 16 1.73 -0.17 34.93
C LYS A 16 0.60 -0.96 34.24
N TYR A 17 -0.65 -0.76 34.64
CA TYR A 17 -1.81 -1.43 34.05
C TYR A 17 -2.03 -1.05 32.58
N ILE A 18 -1.81 0.21 32.20
CA ILE A 18 -1.94 0.61 30.79
C ILE A 18 -0.81 0.00 29.93
N LYS A 19 0.39 -0.19 30.48
CA LYS A 19 1.51 -0.83 29.76
C LYS A 19 1.27 -2.31 29.47
N SER A 20 0.64 -3.06 30.38
CA SER A 20 0.50 -4.52 30.27
C SER A 20 -0.35 -4.98 29.09
N ASN A 21 -1.32 -4.17 28.66
CA ASN A 21 -2.21 -4.54 27.55
C ASN A 21 -1.47 -4.52 26.20
N CYS A 22 -0.64 -3.49 25.97
CA CYS A 22 0.17 -3.41 24.77
C CYS A 22 1.22 -4.51 24.71
N GLU A 23 1.90 -4.80 25.83
CA GLU A 23 2.91 -5.86 25.91
C GLU A 23 2.30 -7.24 25.62
N SER A 24 1.14 -7.55 26.22
CA SER A 24 0.45 -8.82 25.99
C SER A 24 -0.01 -9.00 24.55
N MET A 25 -0.56 -7.93 23.94
CA MET A 25 -0.99 -7.97 22.54
C MET A 25 0.21 -8.08 21.59
N ALA A 26 1.30 -7.35 21.86
CA ALA A 26 2.51 -7.45 21.05
C ALA A 26 3.12 -8.86 21.11
N ASN A 27 3.24 -9.43 22.31
CA ASN A 27 3.70 -10.82 22.50
C ASN A 27 2.76 -11.85 21.86
N GLY A 28 1.46 -11.54 21.78
CA GLY A 28 0.46 -12.34 21.07
C GLY A 28 0.53 -12.25 19.53
N GLY A 29 1.51 -11.54 18.96
CA GLY A 29 1.72 -11.45 17.52
C GLY A 29 0.84 -10.42 16.79
N TYR A 30 0.19 -9.51 17.53
CA TYR A 30 -0.71 -8.52 16.94
C TYR A 30 0.04 -7.47 16.10
N CYS A 31 1.32 -7.23 16.39
CA CYS A 31 2.14 -6.29 15.61
C CYS A 31 2.39 -6.78 14.17
N GLN A 32 2.46 -8.10 13.98
CA GLN A 32 2.72 -8.76 12.70
C GLN A 32 1.43 -9.05 11.93
N ASN A 33 0.30 -9.12 12.62
CA ASN A 33 -0.98 -9.44 12.00
C ASN A 33 -1.49 -8.25 11.16
N PRO A 34 -1.66 -8.38 9.83
CA PRO A 34 -2.10 -7.28 8.96
C PRO A 34 -3.44 -6.64 9.38
N LEU A 35 -4.34 -7.41 9.99
CA LEU A 35 -5.62 -6.91 10.49
C LEU A 35 -5.45 -5.97 11.69
N TYR A 36 -4.48 -6.25 12.56
CA TYR A 36 -4.26 -5.52 13.82
C TYR A 36 -3.06 -4.58 13.77
N GLN A 37 -2.15 -4.71 12.80
CA GLN A 37 -0.91 -3.95 12.71
C GLN A 37 -1.18 -2.44 12.73
N LYS A 38 -2.16 -1.97 11.95
CA LYS A 38 -2.51 -0.54 11.92
C LYS A 38 -2.95 -0.01 13.28
N ILE A 39 -3.87 -0.70 13.96
CA ILE A 39 -4.38 -0.27 15.27
C ILE A 39 -3.30 -0.40 16.36
N MET A 40 -2.45 -1.42 16.28
CA MET A 40 -1.32 -1.61 17.18
C MET A 40 -0.25 -0.54 17.01
N CYS A 41 0.02 -0.09 15.79
CA CYS A 41 0.95 1.01 15.55
C CYS A 41 0.43 2.36 16.02
N GLN A 42 -0.89 2.56 16.00
CA GLN A 42 -1.51 3.78 16.51
C GLN A 42 -1.52 3.85 18.04
N ASN A 43 -1.82 2.73 18.71
CA ASN A 43 -2.07 2.73 20.16
C ASN A 43 -0.93 2.14 21.00
N CYS A 44 -0.11 1.27 20.40
CA CYS A 44 1.03 0.59 21.03
C CYS A 44 2.33 0.77 20.23
N PRO A 45 2.70 2.00 19.80
CA PRO A 45 3.83 2.23 18.90
C PRO A 45 5.17 1.78 19.47
N LYS A 46 5.34 1.81 20.81
CA LYS A 46 6.58 1.40 21.47
C LYS A 46 6.83 -0.10 21.30
N GLU A 47 5.84 -0.92 21.67
CA GLU A 47 5.94 -2.38 21.63
C GLU A 47 5.99 -2.91 20.19
N CYS A 48 5.30 -2.26 19.25
CA CYS A 48 5.24 -2.69 17.86
C CYS A 48 6.18 -1.92 16.91
N SER A 49 7.06 -1.04 17.41
CA SER A 49 7.89 -0.14 16.60
C SER A 49 8.61 -0.81 15.43
N LYS A 50 9.15 -2.02 15.64
CA LYS A 50 9.80 -2.85 14.61
C LYS A 50 8.87 -3.25 13.45
N TYR A 51 7.57 -3.38 13.72
CA TYR A 51 6.55 -3.84 12.79
C TYR A 51 5.68 -2.71 12.24
N CYS A 52 5.86 -1.49 12.73
CA CYS A 52 5.19 -0.29 12.22
C CYS A 52 5.81 0.25 10.93
N ILE A 53 6.25 -0.69 10.10
CA ILE A 53 6.47 -0.51 8.68
C ILE A 53 5.11 -0.81 8.04
N ILE A 54 4.11 0.01 8.35
CA ILE A 54 2.86 -0.04 7.61
C ILE A 54 3.28 0.26 6.17
N PRO A 55 3.04 -0.61 5.18
CA PRO A 55 3.05 -0.17 3.79
C PRO A 55 1.98 0.91 3.74
N SER A 56 2.41 2.15 3.94
CA SER A 56 1.54 3.29 3.79
C SER A 56 1.12 3.20 2.33
N PRO A 57 -0.19 3.06 2.02
CA PRO A 57 -0.61 3.44 0.70
C PRO A 57 -0.02 4.83 0.48
N ASP A 58 0.81 4.95 -0.56
CA ASP A 58 1.34 6.24 -0.96
C ASP A 58 0.13 7.19 -0.97
N PRO A 59 0.12 8.29 -0.20
CA PRO A 59 -1.05 9.18 -0.16
C PRO A 59 -1.34 9.77 -1.55
N SER A 60 -0.36 9.76 -2.46
CA SER A 60 -0.57 10.08 -3.87
C SER A 60 -1.33 9.00 -4.65
N CYS A 61 -1.39 7.77 -4.13
CA CYS A 61 -2.19 6.70 -4.70
C CYS A 61 -3.58 6.62 -4.07
N HIS A 62 -4.47 7.41 -4.65
CA HIS A 62 -5.91 7.34 -4.45
C HIS A 62 -6.61 7.34 -5.80
N ASP A 63 -7.85 6.88 -5.81
CA ASP A 63 -8.70 6.94 -7.00
C ASP A 63 -9.06 8.40 -7.33
N ILE A 64 -8.83 8.78 -8.59
CA ILE A 64 -9.08 10.13 -9.10
C ILE A 64 -10.51 10.23 -9.65
N ALA A 65 -11.04 9.15 -10.24
CA ALA A 65 -12.41 9.09 -10.74
C ALA A 65 -13.38 8.66 -9.63
N SER A 66 -14.61 9.18 -9.66
CA SER A 66 -15.63 8.92 -8.64
C SER A 66 -16.33 7.57 -8.80
N ASN A 67 -16.25 6.97 -9.98
CA ASN A 67 -16.97 5.74 -10.36
C ASN A 67 -16.04 4.51 -10.48
N CYS A 68 -14.87 4.54 -9.83
CA CYS A 68 -13.87 3.47 -9.92
C CYS A 68 -14.42 2.11 -9.48
N GLU A 69 -15.16 2.05 -8.37
CA GLU A 69 -15.75 0.79 -7.89
C GLU A 69 -16.70 0.17 -8.92
N SER A 70 -17.54 0.99 -9.56
CA SER A 70 -18.46 0.53 -10.62
C SER A 70 -17.74 0.06 -11.89
N MET A 71 -16.49 0.49 -12.09
CA MET A 71 -15.66 0.17 -13.26
C MET A 71 -14.56 -0.85 -12.97
N LYS A 72 -14.53 -1.46 -11.79
CA LYS A 72 -13.45 -2.35 -11.35
C LYS A 72 -13.12 -3.48 -12.32
N GLU A 73 -14.12 -4.05 -12.99
CA GLU A 73 -13.92 -5.10 -14.01
C GLU A 73 -13.03 -4.64 -15.18
N LEU A 74 -13.01 -3.33 -15.47
CA LEU A 74 -12.18 -2.75 -16.52
C LEU A 74 -10.69 -2.74 -16.17
N CYS A 75 -10.30 -2.96 -14.92
CA CYS A 75 -8.89 -3.10 -14.52
C CYS A 75 -8.20 -4.26 -15.26
N ASN A 76 -8.96 -5.30 -15.63
CA ASN A 76 -8.44 -6.47 -16.35
C ASN A 76 -8.64 -6.39 -17.87
N ASN A 77 -9.42 -5.43 -18.36
CA ASN A 77 -9.66 -5.25 -19.79
C ASN A 77 -8.43 -4.59 -20.44
N PRO A 78 -7.76 -5.21 -21.43
CA PRO A 78 -6.51 -4.68 -22.01
C PRO A 78 -6.65 -3.26 -22.57
N THR A 79 -7.82 -2.92 -23.11
CA THR A 79 -8.10 -1.61 -23.69
C THR A 79 -8.23 -0.54 -22.61
N TYR A 80 -8.88 -0.86 -21.49
CA TYR A 80 -9.16 0.12 -20.42
C TYR A 80 -8.14 0.11 -19.30
N LYS A 81 -7.36 -0.96 -19.16
CA LYS A 81 -6.34 -1.11 -18.12
C LYS A 81 -5.41 0.10 -18.01
N PRO A 82 -4.86 0.68 -19.09
CA PRO A 82 -4.01 1.88 -18.98
C PRO A 82 -4.75 3.10 -18.38
N LEU A 83 -6.02 3.28 -18.76
CA LEU A 83 -6.85 4.37 -18.23
C LEU A 83 -7.18 4.11 -16.75
N MET A 84 -7.58 2.88 -16.44
CA MET A 84 -7.96 2.46 -15.09
C MET A 84 -6.77 2.54 -14.13
N SER A 85 -5.57 2.15 -14.54
CA SER A 85 -4.35 2.36 -13.74
C SER A 85 -4.05 3.83 -13.46
N LYS A 86 -4.44 4.75 -14.36
CA LYS A 86 -4.21 6.18 -14.17
C LYS A 86 -5.31 6.86 -13.34
N LYS A 87 -6.55 6.41 -13.46
CA LYS A 87 -7.72 7.07 -12.85
C LYS A 87 -8.23 6.38 -11.59
N CYS A 88 -7.98 5.08 -11.48
CA CYS A 88 -8.42 4.23 -10.40
C CYS A 88 -7.27 3.35 -9.87
N PRO A 89 -6.10 3.93 -9.56
CA PRO A 89 -4.92 3.15 -9.22
C PRO A 89 -5.10 2.34 -7.93
N SER A 90 -5.92 2.80 -6.98
CA SER A 90 -6.21 2.08 -5.75
C SER A 90 -7.20 0.96 -6.00
N THR A 91 -8.31 1.22 -6.72
CA THR A 91 -9.28 0.17 -7.08
C THR A 91 -8.65 -0.94 -7.92
N CYS A 92 -7.70 -0.61 -8.80
CA CYS A 92 -7.00 -1.60 -9.64
C CYS A 92 -5.71 -2.17 -9.03
N ASP A 93 -5.39 -1.85 -7.77
CA ASP A 93 -4.16 -2.29 -7.10
C ASP A 93 -2.86 -1.98 -7.87
N THR A 94 -2.82 -0.87 -8.61
CA THR A 94 -1.67 -0.43 -9.42
C THR A 94 -0.83 0.67 -8.77
N CYS A 95 -1.07 0.94 -7.49
CA CYS A 95 -0.28 1.90 -6.72
C CYS A 95 1.23 1.58 -6.73
N PRO A 96 2.10 2.59 -6.97
CA PRO A 96 3.52 2.42 -6.73
C PRO A 96 3.77 2.11 -5.24
N GLY A 97 4.78 1.29 -4.95
CA GLY A 97 5.11 0.87 -3.57
C GLY A 97 4.54 -0.48 -3.14
N LYS A 98 3.67 -1.11 -3.94
CA LYS A 98 3.45 -2.56 -3.84
C LYS A 98 4.68 -3.22 -4.47
N THR A 99 5.68 -3.58 -3.66
CA THR A 99 6.73 -4.51 -4.08
C THR A 99 6.06 -5.86 -4.37
N THR A 100 5.46 -6.00 -5.54
CA THR A 100 5.26 -7.30 -6.15
C THR A 100 6.65 -7.86 -6.37
N THR A 101 7.03 -8.80 -5.52
CA THR A 101 8.03 -9.83 -5.83
C THR A 101 7.49 -10.61 -7.03
N THR A 102 7.59 -10.02 -8.21
CA THR A 102 7.42 -10.74 -9.47
C THR A 102 8.68 -11.57 -9.61
N LYS A 103 8.57 -12.86 -9.28
CA LYS A 103 9.49 -13.88 -9.79
C LYS A 103 9.31 -13.87 -11.32
N SER A 104 10.07 -13.01 -11.98
CA SER A 104 10.18 -12.97 -13.44
C SER A 104 10.98 -14.19 -13.88
N PRO A 105 10.45 -15.04 -14.76
CA PRO A 105 11.30 -15.84 -15.63
C PRO A 105 11.99 -14.86 -16.58
N SER A 106 13.30 -14.75 -16.42
CA SER A 106 14.18 -14.09 -17.37
C SER A 106 14.07 -14.81 -18.72
N THR A 107 13.59 -14.12 -19.74
CA THR A 107 13.89 -14.47 -21.13
C THR A 107 14.55 -13.26 -21.77
N THR A 108 15.88 -13.31 -21.73
CA THR A 108 16.80 -12.44 -22.46
C THR A 108 16.57 -12.60 -23.97
N THR A 109 16.08 -11.54 -24.63
CA THR A 109 16.49 -11.22 -26.01
C THR A 109 16.49 -9.71 -26.19
N SER A 110 17.65 -9.10 -25.95
CA SER A 110 17.97 -7.78 -26.48
C SER A 110 18.78 -7.98 -27.75
N SER A 111 18.37 -7.35 -28.85
CA SER A 111 19.28 -6.79 -29.86
C SER A 111 18.52 -5.81 -30.74
N SER A 112 18.75 -4.54 -30.43
CA SER A 112 18.49 -3.35 -31.22
C SER A 112 19.25 -3.35 -32.54
N THR A 113 18.66 -2.84 -33.62
CA THR A 113 19.46 -2.10 -34.62
C THR A 113 18.67 -0.91 -35.16
N THR A 114 19.35 0.23 -35.12
CA THR A 114 18.94 1.58 -35.51
C THR A 114 19.08 1.78 -37.02
N THR A 115 18.08 2.33 -37.70
CA THR A 115 18.29 3.26 -38.84
C THR A 115 16.99 4.01 -39.19
N SER A 116 17.02 5.33 -39.06
CA SER A 116 16.27 6.28 -39.91
C SER A 116 17.24 6.75 -41.02
N PRO A 117 16.85 7.32 -42.18
CA PRO A 117 15.58 7.99 -42.49
C PRO A 117 14.99 7.72 -43.92
N SER A 118 13.69 7.97 -44.13
CA SER A 118 13.18 8.72 -45.30
C SER A 118 11.65 8.74 -45.38
N THR A 119 11.13 9.95 -45.54
CA THR A 119 9.83 10.32 -46.10
C THR A 119 9.56 9.67 -47.45
N THR A 120 8.35 9.13 -47.66
CA THR A 120 7.65 9.14 -48.97
C THR A 120 6.13 9.02 -48.77
N THR A 121 5.44 9.95 -49.41
CA THR A 121 4.00 10.16 -49.59
C THR A 121 3.28 8.95 -50.24
N THR A 122 1.98 8.76 -49.96
CA THR A 122 0.87 8.59 -50.96
C THR A 122 -0.22 7.56 -50.58
N SER A 123 -1.46 8.03 -50.74
CA SER A 123 -2.73 7.33 -51.06
C SER A 123 -3.45 6.46 -50.02
N LYS A 124 -4.50 7.09 -49.47
CA LYS A 124 -5.85 6.56 -49.19
C LYS A 124 -6.33 5.52 -50.23
N PRO A 125 -6.96 4.42 -49.79
CA PRO A 125 -8.02 3.75 -50.55
C PRO A 125 -9.38 4.03 -49.90
N THR A 126 -10.26 4.67 -50.68
CA THR A 126 -11.69 4.80 -50.41
C THR A 126 -12.35 3.43 -50.55
N LYS A 127 -13.19 3.02 -49.58
CA LYS A 127 -14.12 1.90 -49.72
C LYS A 127 -15.54 2.43 -49.48
N ASN A 128 -16.36 2.28 -50.52
CA ASN A 128 -17.78 2.60 -50.66
C ASN A 128 -18.14 4.08 -50.82
#